data_AF-A0A1A8XJ06-F1
#
_entry.id   AF-A0A1A8XJ06-F1
#
_cell.length_a   1.000
_cell.length_b   1.000
_cell.length_c   1.000
_cell.angle_alpha   90.00
_cell.angle_beta   90.00
_cell.angle_gamma   90.00
#
_symmetry.space_group_name_H-M   'P 1'
#
loop_
_entity.id
_entity.type
_entity.pdbx_description
1 polymer ?
#
loop_
_entity_poly.entity_id
_entity_poly.type
_entity_poly.pdbx_seq_one_letter_code
_entity_poly.pdbx_strand_id
1 'polypeptide(L)'
;MQVAKPGKGISDITWEHFQINPATINRMQEIEQILKDNELLIGDWAPIHLSKLLKTWFWKDDTQAVGALDLWHKTCAYLYLPRLLDSQVLRQTLAAGAVSRDFFGLAYGRDGDRYVGFQYGTATTPILDDSLLLVEPKAAEAFDKVLHAEEEERKAAIAIQVGGHAVLTTGTSTSTPSRGMETPVGPGYKPEPPKAAKRRSFFGTVELNPLQPKPQFGDVVDEIVMLLNRSDVRLTISVEIQAECENGFDEGVQRAVRENCNQLKFKNGGFED
;
A
#
# COMPACT_ATOMS: atom_id res chain seq x y z
N MET A 1 29.15 -8.64 -22.33
CA MET A 1 28.85 -7.27 -21.84
C MET A 1 28.63 -6.34 -23.03
N GLN A 2 27.78 -5.34 -22.85
CA GLN A 2 27.59 -4.24 -23.80
C GLN A 2 27.35 -2.97 -22.99
N VAL A 3 27.96 -1.85 -23.39
CA VAL A 3 27.83 -0.57 -22.68
C VAL A 3 27.02 0.39 -23.54
N ALA A 4 25.96 0.94 -22.97
CA ALA A 4 25.20 2.02 -23.58
C ALA A 4 25.41 3.32 -22.80
N LYS A 5 25.65 4.42 -23.51
CA LYS A 5 25.78 5.75 -22.93
C LYS A 5 24.70 6.67 -23.50
N PRO A 6 23.87 7.33 -22.68
CA PRO A 6 22.87 8.27 -23.16
C PRO A 6 23.50 9.30 -24.13
N GLY A 7 22.93 9.43 -25.33
CA GLY A 7 23.41 10.35 -26.37
C GLY A 7 24.71 9.94 -27.09
N LYS A 8 25.37 8.85 -26.71
CA LYS A 8 26.64 8.38 -27.32
C LYS A 8 26.53 7.00 -27.99
N GLY A 9 25.33 6.42 -28.03
CA GLY A 9 25.07 5.13 -28.67
C GLY A 9 25.44 3.92 -27.81
N ILE A 10 25.51 2.76 -28.47
CA ILE A 10 25.74 1.45 -27.88
C ILE A 10 27.10 0.93 -28.36
N SER A 11 27.91 0.38 -27.46
CA SER A 11 29.20 -0.22 -27.81
C SER A 11 29.04 -1.55 -28.56
N ASP A 12 30.14 -2.01 -29.16
CA ASP A 12 30.27 -3.39 -29.60
C ASP A 12 30.11 -4.36 -28.42
N ILE A 13 29.69 -5.59 -28.75
CA ILE A 13 29.53 -6.68 -27.79
C ILE A 13 30.92 -7.25 -27.46
N THR A 14 31.21 -7.39 -26.18
CA THR A 14 32.46 -7.98 -25.68
C THR A 14 32.18 -9.16 -24.74
N TRP A 15 33.11 -10.12 -24.68
CA TRP A 15 33.04 -11.23 -23.74
C TRP A 15 33.90 -10.94 -22.52
N GLU A 16 33.34 -11.21 -21.34
CA GLU A 16 34.03 -11.12 -20.06
C GLU A 16 34.07 -12.51 -19.43
N HIS A 17 35.21 -12.86 -18.82
CA HIS A 17 35.47 -14.19 -18.30
C HIS A 17 35.57 -14.15 -16.78
N PHE A 18 34.76 -14.96 -16.11
CA PHE A 18 34.80 -15.16 -14.66
C PHE A 18 35.34 -16.56 -14.36
N GLN A 19 36.48 -16.64 -13.68
CA GLN A 19 37.13 -17.92 -13.36
C GLN A 19 36.43 -18.59 -12.18
N ILE A 20 36.20 -19.90 -12.30
CA ILE A 20 35.67 -20.75 -11.22
C ILE A 20 36.84 -21.48 -10.59
N ASN A 21 36.91 -21.48 -9.25
CA ASN A 21 37.97 -22.21 -8.54
C ASN A 21 37.89 -23.73 -8.84
N PRO A 22 38.93 -24.34 -9.44
CA PRO A 22 38.90 -25.77 -9.81
C PRO A 22 38.73 -26.71 -8.61
N ALA A 23 39.15 -26.28 -7.41
CA ALA A 23 39.10 -27.04 -6.18
C ALA A 23 37.74 -26.99 -5.47
N THR A 24 36.79 -26.16 -5.92
CA THR A 24 35.47 -26.06 -5.29
C THR A 24 34.66 -27.33 -5.50
N ILE A 25 34.23 -27.94 -4.38
CA ILE A 25 33.43 -29.17 -4.36
C ILE A 25 32.01 -28.89 -4.90
N ASN A 26 31.38 -27.80 -4.44
CA ASN A 26 30.04 -27.39 -4.89
C ASN A 26 30.12 -26.32 -5.99
N ARG A 27 30.39 -26.73 -7.23
CA ARG A 27 30.55 -25.80 -8.36
C ARG A 27 29.32 -24.95 -8.65
N MET A 28 28.11 -25.48 -8.40
CA MET A 28 26.86 -24.73 -8.66
C MET A 28 26.74 -23.52 -7.73
N GLN A 29 27.02 -23.71 -6.44
CA GLN A 29 27.01 -22.63 -5.47
C GLN A 29 28.08 -21.57 -5.77
N GLU A 30 29.28 -22.00 -6.22
CA GLU A 30 30.34 -21.09 -6.66
C GLU A 30 29.89 -20.24 -7.85
N ILE A 31 29.23 -20.85 -8.84
CA ILE A 31 28.68 -20.14 -10.00
C ILE A 31 27.64 -19.11 -9.54
N GLU A 32 26.68 -19.49 -8.69
CA GLU A 32 25.68 -18.56 -8.16
C GLU A 32 26.31 -17.39 -7.41
N GLN A 33 27.35 -17.66 -6.60
CA GLN A 33 28.05 -16.64 -5.85
C GLN A 33 28.78 -15.66 -6.79
N ILE A 34 29.51 -16.17 -7.80
CA ILE A 34 30.16 -15.35 -8.82
C ILE A 34 29.13 -14.48 -9.57
N LEU A 35 27.98 -15.04 -9.93
CA LEU A 35 26.91 -14.30 -10.62
C LEU A 35 26.36 -13.16 -9.75
N LYS A 36 26.16 -13.39 -8.45
CA LYS A 36 25.65 -12.38 -7.52
C LYS A 36 26.70 -11.31 -7.18
N ASP A 37 27.92 -11.71 -6.84
CA ASP A 37 29.00 -10.81 -6.41
C ASP A 37 29.43 -9.84 -7.53
N ASN A 38 29.33 -10.28 -8.78
CA ASN A 38 29.63 -9.45 -9.95
C ASN A 38 28.38 -8.78 -10.54
N GLU A 39 27.24 -8.81 -9.84
CA GLU A 39 25.95 -8.24 -10.27
C GLU A 39 25.48 -8.72 -11.67
N LEU A 40 25.93 -9.91 -12.10
CA LEU A 40 25.53 -10.53 -13.36
C LEU A 40 24.12 -11.12 -13.28
N LEU A 41 23.67 -11.40 -12.05
CA LEU A 41 22.32 -11.85 -11.74
C LEU A 41 21.85 -11.19 -10.44
N ILE A 42 20.83 -10.35 -10.55
CA ILE A 42 20.29 -9.55 -9.45
C ILE A 42 19.10 -10.31 -8.84
N GLY A 43 19.30 -10.84 -7.63
CA GLY A 43 18.25 -11.51 -6.85
C GLY A 43 17.38 -10.55 -6.05
N ASP A 44 17.94 -9.43 -5.62
CA ASP A 44 17.25 -8.38 -4.86
C ASP A 44 17.58 -7.01 -5.47
N TRP A 45 16.56 -6.17 -5.66
CA TRP A 45 16.76 -4.89 -6.35
C TRP A 45 16.04 -3.74 -5.65
N ALA A 46 16.79 -2.68 -5.32
CA ALA A 46 16.23 -1.55 -4.59
C ALA A 46 15.50 -0.55 -5.52
N PRO A 47 14.41 0.10 -5.06
CA PRO A 47 13.62 1.02 -5.88
C PRO A 47 14.42 2.19 -6.49
N ILE A 48 15.46 2.64 -5.80
CA ILE A 48 16.34 3.69 -6.29
C ILE A 48 17.08 3.31 -7.58
N HIS A 49 17.44 2.03 -7.77
CA HIS A 49 18.07 1.56 -9.01
C HIS A 49 17.08 1.53 -10.16
N LEU A 50 15.84 1.10 -9.89
CA LEU A 50 14.74 1.16 -10.86
C LEU A 50 14.46 2.60 -11.28
N SER A 51 14.32 3.53 -10.34
CA SER A 51 14.10 4.95 -10.64
C SER A 51 15.22 5.55 -11.49
N LYS A 52 16.50 5.24 -11.18
CA LYS A 52 17.64 5.65 -12.02
C LYS A 52 17.58 5.07 -13.43
N LEU A 53 17.20 3.80 -13.56
CA LEU A 53 17.06 3.14 -14.85
C LEU A 53 15.96 3.80 -15.69
N LEU A 54 14.79 4.02 -15.08
CA LEU A 54 13.64 4.68 -15.71
C LEU A 54 14.02 6.07 -16.21
N LYS A 55 14.63 6.89 -15.36
CA LYS A 55 15.09 8.24 -15.72
C LYS A 55 16.11 8.26 -16.85
N THR A 56 17.01 7.27 -16.89
CA THR A 56 18.08 7.22 -17.89
C THR A 56 17.53 6.80 -19.26
N TRP A 57 16.68 5.78 -19.29
CA TRP A 57 16.34 5.07 -20.54
C TRP A 57 14.89 5.18 -20.98
N PHE A 58 13.95 5.37 -20.06
CA PHE A 58 12.52 5.19 -20.31
C PHE A 58 11.75 6.52 -20.28
N TRP A 59 11.90 7.30 -19.21
CA TRP A 59 11.27 8.62 -19.14
C TRP A 59 11.97 9.63 -20.05
N LYS A 60 11.15 10.40 -20.75
CA LYS A 60 11.53 11.47 -21.69
C LYS A 60 10.53 12.62 -21.53
N ASP A 61 10.85 13.79 -22.09
CA ASP A 61 10.01 14.98 -21.97
C ASP A 61 8.58 14.77 -22.51
N ASP A 62 8.42 13.90 -23.51
CA ASP A 62 7.13 13.51 -24.10
C ASP A 62 6.53 12.23 -23.48
N THR A 63 7.32 11.49 -22.70
CA THR A 63 6.98 10.15 -22.20
C THR A 63 7.21 10.08 -20.69
N GLN A 64 6.20 10.49 -19.93
CA GLN A 64 6.25 10.53 -18.46
C GLN A 64 5.71 9.27 -17.78
N ALA A 65 5.07 8.37 -18.53
CA ALA A 65 4.55 7.11 -18.02
C ALA A 65 4.99 5.97 -18.95
N VAL A 66 5.50 4.89 -18.38
CA VAL A 66 6.05 3.75 -19.14
C VAL A 66 5.49 2.43 -18.63
N GLY A 67 5.24 1.49 -19.54
CA GLY A 67 4.72 0.18 -19.17
C GLY A 67 5.74 -0.66 -18.39
N ALA A 68 5.35 -1.17 -17.23
CA ALA A 68 6.22 -2.00 -16.38
C ALA A 68 6.57 -3.34 -17.05
N LEU A 69 5.63 -3.94 -17.79
CA LEU A 69 5.88 -5.18 -18.53
C LEU A 69 6.82 -4.98 -19.73
N ASP A 70 6.70 -3.84 -20.43
CA ASP A 70 7.65 -3.48 -21.50
C ASP A 70 9.06 -3.24 -20.94
N LEU A 71 9.17 -2.54 -19.81
CA LEU A 71 10.42 -2.43 -19.05
C LEU A 71 11.02 -3.82 -18.77
N TRP A 72 10.22 -4.75 -18.23
CA TRP A 72 10.64 -6.11 -17.97
C TRP A 72 11.20 -6.80 -19.24
N HIS A 73 10.45 -6.80 -20.33
CA HIS A 73 10.88 -7.40 -21.59
C HIS A 73 12.19 -6.80 -22.10
N LYS A 74 12.34 -5.47 -22.00
CA LYS A 74 13.58 -4.78 -22.38
C LYS A 74 14.75 -5.18 -21.49
N THR A 75 14.54 -5.35 -20.19
CA THR A 75 15.55 -5.90 -19.26
C THR A 75 15.89 -7.37 -19.51
N CYS A 76 15.09 -8.11 -20.31
CA CYS A 76 15.46 -9.43 -20.80
C CYS A 76 16.21 -9.38 -22.14
N ALA A 77 15.93 -8.39 -22.98
CA ALA A 77 16.43 -8.33 -24.36
C ALA A 77 17.77 -7.58 -24.50
N TYR A 78 17.98 -6.47 -23.78
CA TYR A 78 19.12 -5.58 -24.04
C TYR A 78 20.29 -5.83 -23.10
N LEU A 79 21.48 -6.17 -23.63
CA LEU A 79 22.66 -6.59 -22.86
C LEU A 79 23.23 -5.52 -21.91
N TYR A 80 22.89 -4.25 -22.12
CA TYR A 80 23.31 -3.13 -21.29
C TYR A 80 22.31 -2.77 -20.17
N LEU A 81 21.18 -3.50 -20.08
CA LEU A 81 20.21 -3.36 -19.01
C LEU A 81 20.45 -4.42 -17.90
N PRO A 82 20.07 -4.13 -16.64
CA PRO A 82 20.25 -5.04 -15.52
C PRO A 82 19.61 -6.43 -15.75
N ARG A 83 20.24 -7.49 -15.23
CA ARG A 83 19.73 -8.86 -15.30
C ARG A 83 19.14 -9.28 -13.96
N LEU A 84 17.83 -9.11 -13.84
CA LEU A 84 17.10 -9.61 -12.69
C LEU A 84 16.93 -11.13 -12.81
N LEU A 85 16.92 -11.82 -11.68
CA LEU A 85 16.72 -13.27 -11.59
C LEU A 85 15.43 -13.71 -12.28
N ASP A 86 14.34 -13.01 -11.98
CA ASP A 86 13.02 -13.26 -12.54
C ASP A 86 12.12 -12.01 -12.41
N SER A 87 10.86 -12.13 -12.87
CA SER A 87 9.88 -11.04 -12.76
C SER A 87 9.42 -10.76 -11.33
N GLN A 88 9.62 -11.69 -10.37
CA GLN A 88 9.26 -11.47 -8.97
C GLN A 88 10.18 -10.44 -8.33
N VAL A 89 11.47 -10.43 -8.68
CA VAL A 89 12.40 -9.38 -8.25
C VAL A 89 11.86 -8.00 -8.64
N LEU A 90 11.43 -7.82 -9.89
CA LEU A 90 10.82 -6.55 -10.33
C LEU A 90 9.53 -6.22 -9.57
N ARG A 91 8.62 -7.19 -9.39
CA ARG A 91 7.37 -6.99 -8.63
C ARG A 91 7.64 -6.53 -7.19
N GLN A 92 8.61 -7.16 -6.52
CA GLN A 92 9.03 -6.80 -5.17
C GLN A 92 9.64 -5.40 -5.11
N THR A 93 10.50 -5.04 -6.08
CA THR A 93 11.04 -3.68 -6.20
C THR A 93 9.94 -2.64 -6.38
N LEU A 94 8.92 -2.94 -7.18
CA LEU A 94 7.78 -2.07 -7.40
C LEU A 94 6.97 -1.88 -6.12
N ALA A 95 6.62 -2.96 -5.43
CA ALA A 95 5.91 -2.92 -4.15
C ALA A 95 6.70 -2.14 -3.08
N ALA A 96 8.00 -2.40 -2.95
CA ALA A 96 8.88 -1.70 -2.01
C ALA A 96 9.03 -0.21 -2.33
N GLY A 97 8.93 0.18 -3.61
CA GLY A 97 8.98 1.57 -4.04
C GLY A 97 7.67 2.33 -3.90
N ALA A 98 6.53 1.64 -3.99
CA ALA A 98 5.20 2.27 -4.04
C ALA A 98 4.84 3.11 -2.81
N VAL A 99 5.36 2.73 -1.64
CA VAL A 99 5.18 3.47 -0.37
C VAL A 99 5.87 4.83 -0.35
N SER A 100 6.86 5.05 -1.22
CA SER A 100 7.58 6.33 -1.29
C SER A 100 7.12 7.15 -2.48
N ARG A 101 7.14 8.46 -2.32
CA ARG A 101 6.88 9.44 -3.39
C ARG A 101 8.17 9.81 -4.16
N ASP A 102 9.31 9.29 -3.75
CA ASP A 102 10.60 9.64 -4.34
C ASP A 102 10.88 8.92 -5.67
N PHE A 103 10.25 7.76 -5.91
CA PHE A 103 10.68 6.85 -6.97
C PHE A 103 9.81 6.88 -8.21
N PHE A 104 8.49 6.68 -8.07
CA PHE A 104 7.51 6.63 -9.16
C PHE A 104 6.08 6.62 -8.60
N GLY A 105 5.11 7.00 -9.43
CA GLY A 105 3.69 6.66 -9.24
C GLY A 105 3.32 5.39 -10.02
N LEU A 106 2.24 4.74 -9.61
CA LEU A 106 1.68 3.56 -10.29
C LEU A 106 0.31 3.88 -10.86
N ALA A 107 -0.02 3.31 -12.02
CA ALA A 107 -1.35 3.37 -12.60
C ALA A 107 -1.65 2.11 -13.43
N TYR A 108 -2.92 1.83 -13.67
CA TYR A 108 -3.42 0.71 -14.49
C TYR A 108 -4.12 1.28 -15.72
N GLY A 109 -3.33 1.78 -16.65
CA GLY A 109 -3.80 2.42 -17.88
C GLY A 109 -3.93 3.95 -17.79
N ARG A 110 -4.29 4.52 -18.94
CA ARG A 110 -4.46 5.96 -19.13
C ARG A 110 -5.67 6.20 -20.03
N ASP A 111 -6.54 7.12 -19.62
CA ASP A 111 -7.69 7.58 -20.38
C ASP A 111 -7.55 9.09 -20.63
N GLY A 112 -7.20 9.47 -21.87
CA GLY A 112 -6.81 10.84 -22.20
C GLY A 112 -5.64 11.31 -21.33
N ASP A 113 -5.88 12.30 -20.48
CA ASP A 113 -4.89 12.85 -19.54
C ASP A 113 -5.00 12.31 -18.12
N ARG A 114 -5.90 11.35 -17.87
CA ARG A 114 -6.09 10.74 -16.56
C ARG A 114 -5.43 9.38 -16.46
N TYR A 115 -4.76 9.15 -15.33
CA TYR A 115 -4.28 7.83 -14.96
C TYR A 115 -5.40 7.04 -14.27
N VAL A 116 -5.68 5.84 -14.78
CA VAL A 116 -6.70 4.94 -14.22
C VAL A 116 -6.04 4.11 -13.11
N GLY A 117 -6.71 3.91 -11.98
CA GLY A 117 -6.15 3.13 -10.86
C GLY A 117 -4.85 3.72 -10.28
N PHE A 118 -4.70 5.05 -10.33
CA PHE A 118 -3.50 5.76 -9.88
C PHE A 118 -3.24 5.60 -8.37
N GLN A 119 -1.99 5.34 -8.01
CA GLN A 119 -1.50 5.17 -6.64
C GLN A 119 -0.14 5.86 -6.49
N TYR A 120 0.05 6.62 -5.40
CA TYR A 120 1.28 7.37 -5.18
C TYR A 120 1.61 7.57 -3.70
N GLY A 121 2.69 6.93 -3.23
CA GLY A 121 3.05 6.95 -1.81
C GLY A 121 2.18 6.05 -0.93
N THR A 122 1.66 4.96 -1.49
CA THR A 122 0.75 4.03 -0.82
C THR A 122 1.28 2.61 -0.95
N ALA A 123 1.22 1.84 0.14
CA ALA A 123 1.57 0.43 0.11
C ALA A 123 0.62 -0.33 -0.84
N THR A 124 1.18 -1.10 -1.75
CA THR A 124 0.40 -1.91 -2.69
C THR A 124 1.22 -3.11 -3.16
N THR A 125 0.53 -4.09 -3.74
CA THR A 125 1.17 -5.23 -4.41
C THR A 125 0.85 -5.13 -5.91
N PRO A 126 1.72 -4.50 -6.71
CA PRO A 126 1.40 -4.25 -8.11
C PRO A 126 1.29 -5.55 -8.92
N ILE A 127 0.26 -5.63 -9.76
CA ILE A 127 0.12 -6.71 -10.73
C ILE A 127 0.92 -6.32 -11.96
N LEU A 128 1.98 -7.07 -12.24
CA LEU A 128 2.79 -6.87 -13.44
C LEU A 128 2.08 -7.48 -14.66
N ASP A 129 1.24 -6.67 -15.32
CA ASP A 129 0.60 -6.93 -16.60
C ASP A 129 0.87 -5.79 -17.60
N ASP A 130 0.20 -5.83 -18.75
CA ASP A 130 0.34 -4.84 -19.82
C ASP A 130 -0.25 -3.46 -19.49
N SER A 131 -1.11 -3.39 -18.48
CA SER A 131 -1.78 -2.16 -18.05
C SER A 131 -0.99 -1.37 -17.01
N LEU A 132 -0.07 -2.03 -16.27
CA LEU A 132 0.71 -1.38 -15.23
C LEU A 132 1.69 -0.34 -15.82
N LEU A 133 1.49 0.92 -15.44
CA LEU A 133 2.30 2.07 -15.81
C LEU A 133 3.13 2.57 -14.61
N LEU A 134 4.38 2.92 -14.90
CA LEU A 134 5.31 3.60 -13.99
C LEU A 134 5.40 5.07 -14.38
N VAL A 135 4.80 5.92 -13.55
CA VAL A 135 4.68 7.37 -13.77
C VAL A 135 5.86 8.08 -13.12
N GLU A 136 6.49 9.01 -13.84
CA GLU A 136 7.58 9.84 -13.35
C GLU A 136 7.15 10.61 -12.08
N PRO A 137 7.99 10.70 -11.02
CA PRO A 137 7.63 11.35 -9.76
C PRO A 137 7.02 12.75 -9.90
N LYS A 138 7.56 13.58 -10.81
CA LYS A 138 7.03 14.94 -11.04
C LYS A 138 5.62 14.91 -11.65
N ALA A 139 5.38 14.03 -12.60
CA ALA A 139 4.07 13.86 -13.22
C ALA A 139 3.07 13.24 -12.24
N ALA A 140 3.52 12.27 -11.43
CA ALA A 140 2.73 11.67 -10.37
C ALA A 140 2.32 12.72 -9.31
N GLU A 141 3.24 13.57 -8.86
CA GLU A 141 2.95 14.64 -7.92
C GLU A 141 1.98 15.69 -8.49
N ALA A 142 2.12 16.04 -9.76
CA ALA A 142 1.19 16.95 -10.42
C ALA A 142 -0.22 16.37 -10.49
N PHE A 143 -0.36 15.10 -10.86
CA PHE A 143 -1.66 14.43 -10.95
C PHE A 143 -2.30 14.22 -9.56
N ASP A 144 -1.51 13.87 -8.56
CA ASP A 144 -1.96 13.73 -7.16
C ASP A 144 -2.58 15.02 -6.62
N LYS A 145 -1.99 16.18 -6.94
CA LYS A 145 -2.56 17.49 -6.59
C LYS A 145 -3.91 17.75 -7.26
N VAL A 146 -4.09 17.29 -8.51
CA VAL A 146 -5.38 17.41 -9.22
C VAL A 146 -6.43 16.55 -8.53
N LEU A 147 -6.12 15.29 -8.20
CA LEU A 147 -7.05 14.41 -7.49
C LEU A 147 -7.47 14.97 -6.13
N HIS A 148 -6.51 15.49 -5.35
CA HIS A 148 -6.83 16.09 -4.06
C HIS A 148 -7.75 17.32 -4.17
N ALA A 149 -7.51 18.20 -5.15
CA ALA A 149 -8.37 19.36 -5.39
C ALA A 149 -9.81 18.93 -5.78
N GLU A 150 -9.96 17.95 -6.67
CA GLU A 150 -11.26 17.42 -7.08
C GLU A 150 -12.01 16.76 -5.91
N GLU A 151 -11.30 16.07 -5.01
CA GLU A 151 -11.91 15.50 -3.81
C GLU A 151 -12.39 16.57 -2.83
N GLU A 152 -11.63 17.64 -2.64
CA GLU A 152 -12.03 18.78 -1.81
C GLU A 152 -13.26 19.48 -2.39
N GLU A 153 -13.31 19.71 -3.70
CA GLU A 153 -14.49 20.26 -4.38
C GLU A 153 -15.71 19.35 -4.22
N ARG A 154 -15.55 18.03 -4.39
CA ARG A 154 -16.63 17.05 -4.18
C ARG A 154 -17.13 17.06 -2.74
N LYS A 155 -16.22 17.12 -1.76
CA LYS A 155 -16.58 17.20 -0.33
C LYS A 155 -17.32 18.51 -0.01
N ALA A 156 -16.88 19.64 -0.57
CA ALA A 156 -17.54 20.93 -0.42
C ALA A 156 -18.96 20.93 -1.04
N ALA A 157 -19.13 20.32 -2.22
CA ALA A 157 -20.44 20.20 -2.87
C ALA A 157 -21.43 19.35 -2.04
N ILE A 158 -20.96 18.26 -1.43
CA ILE A 158 -21.78 17.41 -0.54
C ILE A 158 -22.14 18.15 0.75
N ALA A 159 -21.21 18.91 1.34
CA ALA A 159 -21.46 19.68 2.56
C ALA A 159 -22.55 20.75 2.37
N ILE A 160 -22.64 21.35 1.18
CA ILE A 160 -23.70 22.31 0.82
C ILE A 160 -25.08 21.63 0.72
N GLN A 161 -25.15 20.36 0.31
CA GLN A 161 -26.43 19.63 0.16
C GLN A 161 -27.01 19.13 1.49
N VAL A 162 -26.18 18.86 2.51
CA VAL A 162 -26.64 18.36 3.83
C VAL A 162 -27.05 19.50 4.78
N GLY A 163 -26.68 20.75 4.50
CA GLY A 163 -27.02 21.94 5.31
C GLY A 163 -28.48 22.44 5.22
N GLY A 164 -29.39 21.68 4.58
CA GLY A 164 -30.75 22.11 4.23
C GLY A 164 -31.86 21.83 5.24
N HIS A 165 -31.59 21.43 6.48
CA HIS A 165 -32.62 21.25 7.52
C HIS A 165 -32.21 21.88 8.86
N ALA A 166 -32.15 23.22 8.89
CA ALA A 166 -32.22 23.98 10.14
C ALA A 166 -33.69 24.37 10.40
N VAL A 167 -34.40 23.56 11.19
CA VAL A 167 -35.68 23.96 11.76
C VAL A 167 -35.40 24.97 12.87
N LEU A 168 -35.70 26.23 12.59
CA LEU A 168 -35.76 27.31 13.58
C LEU A 168 -37.05 27.15 14.40
N THR A 169 -36.91 26.83 15.68
CA THR A 169 -38.02 26.96 16.64
C THR A 169 -37.66 28.02 17.67
N THR A 170 -38.11 29.24 17.41
CA THR A 170 -38.24 30.32 18.39
C THR A 170 -39.41 30.02 19.34
N GLY A 171 -39.15 30.08 20.65
CA GLY A 171 -40.17 29.98 21.69
C GLY A 171 -39.74 30.69 22.97
N THR A 172 -40.25 31.91 23.15
CA THR A 172 -40.07 32.82 24.27
C THR A 172 -40.98 32.44 25.45
N SER A 173 -40.48 32.42 26.71
CA SER A 173 -41.08 33.08 27.90
C SER A 173 -40.57 32.56 29.27
N THR A 174 -39.92 33.46 30.01
CA THR A 174 -39.91 33.74 31.48
C THR A 174 -40.68 32.83 32.47
N SER A 175 -40.01 32.37 33.55
CA SER A 175 -40.17 32.84 34.96
C SER A 175 -39.43 31.98 36.01
N THR A 176 -38.75 32.65 36.94
CA THR A 176 -37.97 32.28 38.16
C THR A 176 -38.81 31.68 39.34
N PRO A 177 -38.30 31.37 40.57
CA PRO A 177 -36.93 31.25 41.15
C PRO A 177 -36.71 30.08 42.18
N SER A 178 -35.53 30.08 42.85
CA SER A 178 -35.22 29.58 44.23
C SER A 178 -34.30 28.33 44.27
N ARG A 179 -33.27 28.16 45.12
CA ARG A 179 -32.47 28.97 46.08
C ARG A 179 -31.38 28.02 46.65
N GLY A 180 -30.19 28.55 46.95
CA GLY A 180 -29.21 27.99 47.91
C GLY A 180 -28.00 27.31 47.23
N MET A 181 -26.75 27.53 47.61
CA MET A 181 -26.17 28.14 48.81
C MET A 181 -24.72 28.59 48.50
N GLU A 182 -24.21 29.46 49.36
CA GLU A 182 -23.06 30.37 49.27
C GLU A 182 -21.65 29.74 49.14
N THR A 183 -20.76 30.54 48.54
CA THR A 183 -19.28 30.46 48.53
C THR A 183 -18.66 30.68 49.93
N PRO A 184 -17.36 30.39 50.14
CA PRO A 184 -16.39 31.49 50.00
C PRO A 184 -15.06 31.12 49.32
N VAL A 185 -14.49 32.15 48.70
CA VAL A 185 -13.21 32.18 47.97
C VAL A 185 -12.04 32.27 48.97
N GLY A 186 -10.98 31.49 48.71
CA GLY A 186 -9.65 31.66 49.31
C GLY A 186 -8.58 31.79 48.20
N PRO A 187 -7.54 32.62 48.37
CA PRO A 187 -6.71 33.12 47.27
C PRO A 187 -5.52 32.20 46.95
N GLY A 188 -5.23 32.01 45.65
CA GLY A 188 -3.92 31.55 45.19
C GLY A 188 -3.76 30.05 44.95
N TYR A 189 -4.46 29.50 43.97
CA TYR A 189 -4.01 28.28 43.29
C TYR A 189 -4.41 28.37 41.82
N LYS A 190 -3.43 28.48 40.91
CA LYS A 190 -3.66 28.15 39.50
C LYS A 190 -3.60 26.61 39.44
N PRO A 191 -4.70 25.90 39.15
CA PRO A 191 -4.60 24.48 38.89
C PRO A 191 -3.86 24.31 37.57
N GLU A 192 -2.68 23.72 37.65
CA GLU A 192 -1.98 23.17 36.49
C GLU A 192 -2.93 22.16 35.81
N PRO A 193 -3.10 22.21 34.48
CA PRO A 193 -4.05 21.32 33.81
C PRO A 193 -3.70 19.86 34.11
N PRO A 194 -4.69 19.01 34.44
CA PRO A 194 -4.43 17.61 34.77
C PRO A 194 -3.75 16.95 33.57
N LYS A 195 -2.53 16.45 33.76
CA LYS A 195 -1.85 15.59 32.78
C LYS A 195 -2.77 14.42 32.47
N ALA A 196 -3.35 14.42 31.27
CA ALA A 196 -4.24 13.38 30.81
C ALA A 196 -3.58 12.01 31.04
N ALA A 197 -4.27 11.15 31.79
CA ALA A 197 -3.82 9.79 32.02
C ALA A 197 -3.54 9.12 30.68
N LYS A 198 -2.31 8.63 30.49
CA LYS A 198 -1.93 7.88 29.29
C LYS A 198 -2.85 6.66 29.19
N ARG A 199 -3.68 6.57 28.15
CA ARG A 199 -4.52 5.39 27.87
C ARG A 199 -3.58 4.23 27.52
N ARG A 200 -3.71 3.11 28.24
CA ARG A 200 -2.78 1.96 28.17
C ARG A 200 -3.31 0.78 27.36
N SER A 201 -4.57 0.81 26.95
CA SER A 201 -5.21 -0.26 26.18
C SER A 201 -6.18 0.33 25.16
N PHE A 202 -6.34 -0.38 24.05
CA PHE A 202 -7.32 -0.12 23.01
C PHE A 202 -8.13 -1.41 22.79
N PHE A 203 -9.45 -1.28 22.69
CA PHE A 203 -10.37 -2.34 22.32
C PHE A 203 -11.38 -1.74 21.35
N GLY A 204 -11.62 -2.41 20.23
CA GLY A 204 -12.54 -1.96 19.20
C GLY A 204 -13.10 -3.14 18.42
N THR A 205 -14.37 -3.02 18.04
CA THR A 205 -15.09 -3.97 17.19
C THR A 205 -15.69 -3.20 16.03
N VAL A 206 -15.65 -3.79 14.84
CA VAL A 206 -16.27 -3.22 13.63
C VAL A 206 -17.00 -4.33 12.90
N GLU A 207 -18.22 -4.05 12.46
CA GLU A 207 -18.99 -4.94 11.59
C GLU A 207 -18.63 -4.66 10.14
N LEU A 208 -18.25 -5.69 9.40
CA LEU A 208 -17.87 -5.58 7.99
C LEU A 208 -19.04 -5.95 7.10
N ASN A 209 -19.16 -5.26 5.97
CA ASN A 209 -20.09 -5.59 4.90
C ASN A 209 -19.67 -6.94 4.26
N PRO A 210 -20.54 -7.98 4.29
CA PRO A 210 -20.20 -9.30 3.77
C PRO A 210 -20.01 -9.33 2.25
N LEU A 211 -20.45 -8.31 1.51
CA LEU A 211 -20.22 -8.17 0.07
C LEU A 211 -18.88 -7.49 -0.27
N GLN A 212 -18.29 -6.79 0.69
CA GLN A 212 -17.02 -6.09 0.53
C GLN A 212 -16.04 -6.34 1.70
N PRO A 213 -15.86 -7.58 2.19
CA PRO A 213 -15.09 -7.84 3.41
C PRO A 213 -13.59 -7.60 3.19
N LYS A 214 -13.08 -7.86 1.98
CA LYS A 214 -11.67 -7.66 1.63
C LYS A 214 -11.23 -6.19 1.70
N PRO A 215 -11.86 -5.24 0.99
CA PRO A 215 -11.44 -3.83 1.05
C PRO A 215 -11.63 -3.26 2.46
N GLN A 216 -12.75 -3.55 3.14
CA GLN A 216 -12.99 -3.00 4.47
C GLN A 216 -12.06 -3.57 5.54
N PHE A 217 -11.72 -4.86 5.48
CA PHE A 217 -10.69 -5.40 6.36
C PHE A 217 -9.31 -4.81 6.05
N GLY A 218 -9.04 -4.48 4.77
CA GLY A 218 -7.90 -3.68 4.36
C GLY A 218 -7.86 -2.33 5.08
N ASP A 219 -8.96 -1.57 5.04
CA ASP A 219 -9.07 -0.28 5.74
C ASP A 219 -8.80 -0.42 7.25
N VAL A 220 -9.31 -1.48 7.89
CA VAL A 220 -9.05 -1.77 9.31
C VAL A 220 -7.56 -2.04 9.56
N VAL A 221 -6.92 -2.77 8.65
CA VAL A 221 -5.49 -3.05 8.74
C VAL A 221 -4.69 -1.76 8.62
N ASP A 222 -4.97 -0.96 7.60
CA ASP A 222 -4.20 0.24 7.28
C ASP A 222 -4.39 1.35 8.32
N GLU A 223 -5.63 1.56 8.77
CA GLU A 223 -5.94 2.68 9.67
C GLU A 223 -5.72 2.35 11.15
N ILE A 224 -5.93 1.10 11.56
CA ILE A 224 -5.88 0.70 12.98
C ILE A 224 -4.71 -0.22 13.27
N VAL A 225 -4.58 -1.33 12.55
CA VAL A 225 -3.54 -2.34 12.83
C VAL A 225 -2.16 -1.75 12.63
N MET A 226 -1.92 -1.03 11.52
CA MET A 226 -0.62 -0.43 11.24
C MET A 226 -0.26 0.67 12.26
N LEU A 227 -1.23 1.46 12.71
CA LEU A 227 -1.00 2.49 13.73
C LEU A 227 -0.57 1.90 15.08
N LEU A 228 -1.07 0.70 15.40
CA LEU A 228 -0.76 -0.04 16.62
C LEU A 228 0.42 -1.01 16.47
N ASN A 229 0.96 -1.19 15.26
CA ASN A 229 2.05 -2.12 14.96
C ASN A 229 3.41 -1.55 15.40
N ARG A 230 3.67 -1.59 16.72
CA ARG A 230 4.89 -1.10 17.35
C ARG A 230 5.52 -2.17 18.23
N SER A 231 6.84 -2.13 18.39
CA SER A 231 7.61 -3.11 19.18
C SER A 231 7.24 -3.14 20.68
N ASP A 232 6.64 -2.06 21.21
CA ASP A 232 6.19 -1.94 22.59
C ASP A 232 4.72 -2.34 22.81
N VAL A 233 4.01 -2.79 21.76
CA VAL A 233 2.58 -3.14 21.79
C VAL A 233 2.41 -4.64 21.56
N ARG A 234 1.69 -5.32 22.46
CA ARG A 234 1.20 -6.68 22.22
C ARG A 234 -0.13 -6.61 21.49
N LEU A 235 -0.11 -6.80 20.18
CA LEU A 235 -1.30 -6.75 19.34
C LEU A 235 -1.88 -8.16 19.12
N THR A 236 -3.17 -8.30 19.34
CA THR A 236 -3.95 -9.52 19.03
C THR A 236 -5.09 -9.13 18.10
N ILE A 237 -5.23 -9.84 16.98
CA ILE A 237 -6.31 -9.65 16.01
C ILE A 237 -7.15 -10.92 15.99
N SER A 238 -8.46 -10.77 16.16
CA SER A 238 -9.44 -11.85 16.08
C SER A 238 -10.46 -11.50 15.02
N VAL A 239 -10.79 -12.46 14.15
CA VAL A 239 -11.85 -12.33 13.14
C VAL A 239 -12.93 -13.34 13.46
N GLU A 240 -14.17 -12.88 13.54
CA GLU A 240 -15.36 -13.69 13.77
C GLU A 240 -16.24 -13.67 12.52
N ILE A 241 -16.71 -14.84 12.11
CA ILE A 241 -17.55 -15.01 10.91
C ILE A 241 -18.79 -15.79 11.35
N GLN A 242 -19.95 -15.15 11.27
CA GLN A 242 -21.25 -15.75 11.57
C GLN A 242 -22.08 -15.83 10.28
N ALA A 243 -22.67 -16.98 10.05
CA ALA A 243 -23.58 -17.21 8.94
C ALA A 243 -24.74 -18.08 9.41
N GLU A 244 -25.96 -17.60 9.19
CA GLU A 244 -27.19 -18.31 9.55
C GLU A 244 -27.96 -18.63 8.27
N CYS A 245 -28.45 -19.87 8.18
CA CYS A 245 -29.28 -20.31 7.06
C CYS A 245 -30.44 -21.14 7.61
N GLU A 246 -31.67 -20.65 7.45
CA GLU A 246 -32.88 -21.30 7.99
C GLU A 246 -33.09 -22.73 7.44
N ASN A 247 -32.66 -22.97 6.20
CA ASN A 247 -32.79 -24.28 5.54
C ASN A 247 -31.51 -25.14 5.68
N GLY A 248 -30.53 -24.67 6.45
CA GLY A 248 -29.22 -25.29 6.58
C GLY A 248 -28.31 -25.08 5.36
N PHE A 249 -27.06 -25.52 5.50
CA PHE A 249 -26.06 -25.49 4.43
C PHE A 249 -25.94 -26.88 3.80
N ASP A 250 -25.78 -26.97 2.49
CA ASP A 250 -25.58 -28.26 1.83
C ASP A 250 -24.23 -28.90 2.23
N GLU A 251 -24.14 -30.23 2.11
CA GLU A 251 -22.94 -30.98 2.50
C GLU A 251 -21.68 -30.54 1.75
N GLY A 252 -21.82 -30.06 0.51
CA GLY A 252 -20.71 -29.59 -0.31
C GLY A 252 -20.09 -28.32 0.28
N VAL A 253 -20.93 -27.33 0.59
CA VAL A 253 -20.54 -26.10 1.27
C VAL A 253 -19.95 -26.40 2.64
N GLN A 254 -20.60 -27.28 3.43
CA GLN A 254 -20.08 -27.64 4.74
C GLN A 254 -18.68 -28.26 4.69
N ARG A 255 -18.44 -29.15 3.72
CA ARG A 255 -17.12 -29.77 3.50
C ARG A 255 -16.08 -28.73 3.10
N ALA A 256 -16.40 -27.89 2.12
CA ALA A 256 -15.48 -26.87 1.61
C ALA A 256 -15.09 -25.86 2.70
N VAL A 257 -16.05 -25.38 3.51
CA VAL A 257 -15.78 -24.46 4.61
C VAL A 257 -14.90 -25.12 5.67
N ARG A 258 -15.17 -26.38 6.05
CA ARG A 258 -14.35 -27.12 7.02
C ARG A 258 -12.91 -27.33 6.54
N GLU A 259 -12.72 -27.65 5.26
CA GLU A 259 -11.39 -27.79 4.64
C GLU A 259 -10.63 -26.46 4.65
N ASN A 260 -11.29 -25.37 4.28
CA ASN A 260 -10.70 -24.02 4.32
C ASN A 260 -10.35 -23.59 5.75
N CYS A 261 -11.21 -23.86 6.74
CA CYS A 261 -10.91 -23.57 8.14
C CYS A 261 -9.66 -24.31 8.63
N ASN A 262 -9.47 -25.56 8.22
CA ASN A 262 -8.26 -26.32 8.51
C ASN A 262 -7.02 -25.73 7.84
N GLN A 263 -7.12 -25.39 6.55
CA GLN A 263 -6.02 -24.76 5.80
C GLN A 263 -5.61 -23.42 6.39
N LEU A 264 -6.59 -22.61 6.82
CA LEU A 264 -6.41 -21.29 7.41
C LEU A 264 -6.16 -21.34 8.92
N LYS A 265 -6.10 -22.53 9.53
CA LYS A 265 -5.79 -22.77 10.95
C LYS A 265 -6.74 -22.03 11.91
N PHE A 266 -8.04 -22.04 11.62
CA PHE A 266 -9.06 -21.55 12.54
C PHE A 266 -8.96 -22.29 13.87
N LYS A 267 -9.04 -21.56 14.99
CA LYS A 267 -9.07 -22.18 16.33
C LYS A 267 -10.40 -22.91 16.57
N ASN A 268 -11.50 -22.28 16.15
CA ASN A 268 -12.86 -22.83 16.17
C ASN A 268 -13.48 -22.57 14.79
N GLY A 269 -13.76 -23.63 14.02
CA GLY A 269 -14.39 -23.54 12.70
C GLY A 269 -15.21 -24.79 12.43
N GLY A 270 -16.53 -24.68 12.50
CA GLY A 270 -17.47 -25.79 12.36
C GLY A 270 -18.90 -25.28 12.20
N PHE A 271 -19.78 -26.15 11.71
CA PHE A 271 -21.22 -25.90 11.70
C PHE A 271 -21.78 -26.42 13.01
N GLU A 272 -22.67 -25.64 13.61
CA GLU A 272 -23.44 -26.01 14.81
C GLU A 272 -24.84 -26.50 14.37
N ASP A 273 -25.45 -27.37 15.19
CA ASP A 273 -26.78 -27.95 14.93
C ASP A 273 -27.93 -26.96 15.22
#